data_AF-A0A450T4I6-F1
#
_entry.id   AF-A0A450T4I6-F1
#
_cell.length_a   1.000
_cell.length_b   1.000
_cell.length_c   1.000
_cell.angle_alpha   90.00
_cell.angle_beta   90.00
_cell.angle_gamma   90.00
#
_symmetry.space_group_name_H-M   'P 1'
#
loop_
_entity.id
_entity.type
_entity.pdbx_description
1 polymer ?
#
loop_
_entity_poly.entity_id
_entity_poly.type
_entity_poly.pdbx_seq_one_letter_code
_entity_poly.pdbx_strand_id
1 'polypeptide(L)'
;MAAEARLEAIAGIPSVLIPVDAQPIAEALVSSKVIPANSPRDALHIAIAATHGLDYLLTWNFKPINNANTRLLVSNVVSGFGYACPPTRKIRNQKDW
;
A
#
# COMPACT_ATOMS: atom_id res chain seq x y z
N MET A 1 -22.56 -20.91 1.91
CA MET A 1 -21.13 -21.29 2.06
C MET A 1 -20.27 -20.45 1.12
N ALA A 2 -20.16 -19.16 1.39
CA ALA A 2 -19.24 -18.27 0.67
C ALA A 2 -18.26 -17.58 1.64
N ALA A 3 -18.57 -17.56 2.93
CA ALA A 3 -17.68 -17.07 3.98
C ALA A 3 -16.56 -18.08 4.27
N GLU A 4 -16.87 -19.39 4.39
CA GLU A 4 -15.83 -20.41 4.62
C GLU A 4 -14.82 -20.47 3.46
N ALA A 5 -15.28 -20.43 2.21
CA ALA A 5 -14.39 -20.46 1.05
C ALA A 5 -13.42 -19.27 1.00
N ARG A 6 -13.82 -18.09 1.52
CA ARG A 6 -12.94 -16.91 1.62
C ARG A 6 -11.89 -17.09 2.72
N LEU A 7 -12.28 -17.70 3.84
CA LEU A 7 -11.37 -18.00 4.95
C LEU A 7 -10.31 -19.03 4.55
N GLU A 8 -10.70 -20.09 3.84
CA GLU A 8 -9.75 -21.07 3.27
C GLU A 8 -8.78 -20.42 2.29
N ALA A 9 -9.28 -19.56 1.39
CA ALA A 9 -8.43 -18.90 0.38
C ALA A 9 -7.36 -17.97 0.99
N ILE A 10 -7.61 -17.38 2.16
CA ILE A 10 -6.65 -16.49 2.84
C ILE A 10 -5.80 -17.19 3.90
N ALA A 11 -6.12 -18.43 4.29
CA ALA A 11 -5.43 -19.16 5.37
C ALA A 11 -3.94 -19.38 5.10
N GLY A 12 -3.54 -19.47 3.83
CA GLY A 12 -2.14 -19.61 3.41
C GLY A 12 -1.37 -18.29 3.26
N ILE A 13 -2.01 -17.14 3.46
CA ILE A 13 -1.38 -15.82 3.28
C ILE A 13 -0.76 -15.39 4.61
N PRO A 14 0.58 -15.28 4.72
CA PRO A 14 1.21 -14.82 5.93
C PRO A 14 0.81 -13.37 6.24
N SER A 15 0.45 -13.13 7.50
CA SER A 15 0.15 -11.78 7.98
C SER A 15 1.45 -10.99 8.11
N VAL A 16 1.47 -9.77 7.56
CA VAL A 16 2.61 -8.87 7.64
C VAL A 16 2.53 -8.06 8.93
N LEU A 17 3.59 -8.09 9.73
CA LEU A 17 3.71 -7.26 10.92
C LEU A 17 3.72 -5.78 10.54
N ILE A 18 3.07 -4.92 11.31
CA ILE A 18 3.17 -3.47 11.14
C ILE A 18 4.46 -3.00 11.84
N PRO A 19 5.48 -2.51 11.11
CA PRO A 19 6.69 -2.02 11.73
C PRO A 19 6.44 -0.65 12.39
N VAL A 20 7.18 -0.35 13.45
CA VAL A 20 7.04 0.91 14.22
C VAL A 20 7.23 2.16 13.34
N ASP A 21 8.09 2.05 12.33
CA ASP A 21 8.40 3.14 11.39
C ASP A 21 7.29 3.38 10.35
N ALA A 22 6.32 2.47 10.20
CA ALA A 22 5.24 2.64 9.23
C ALA A 22 4.30 3.79 9.61
N GLN A 23 4.06 4.00 10.90
CA GLN A 23 3.17 5.06 11.39
C GLN A 23 3.69 6.48 11.06
N PRO A 24 4.95 6.85 11.38
CA PRO A 24 5.47 8.18 11.04
C PRO A 24 5.57 8.41 9.52
N ILE A 25 5.88 7.37 8.73
CA ILE A 25 5.88 7.46 7.26
C ILE A 25 4.46 7.73 6.74
N ALA A 26 3.45 7.04 7.27
CA ALA A 26 2.06 7.24 6.89
C ALA A 26 1.58 8.67 7.21
N GLU A 27 1.94 9.19 8.38
CA GLU A 27 1.64 10.56 8.80
C GLU A 27 2.32 11.59 7.89
N ALA A 28 3.57 11.36 7.51
CA ALA A 28 4.28 12.21 6.55
C ALA A 28 3.60 12.23 5.18
N LEU A 29 3.15 11.07 4.68
CA LEU A 29 2.44 10.97 3.39
C LEU A 29 1.12 11.76 3.38
N VAL A 30 0.39 11.75 4.49
CA VAL A 30 -0.85 12.53 4.65
C VAL A 30 -0.55 14.02 4.83
N SER A 31 0.44 14.36 5.65
CA SER A 31 0.85 15.75 5.92
C SER A 31 1.40 16.46 4.68
N SER A 32 2.18 15.75 3.86
CA SER A 32 2.68 16.24 2.57
C SER A 32 1.60 16.30 1.47
N LYS A 33 0.33 15.99 1.80
CA LYS A 33 -0.81 15.96 0.87
C LYS A 33 -0.62 15.02 -0.33
N VAL A 34 0.30 14.07 -0.22
CA VAL A 34 0.53 13.04 -1.24
C VAL A 34 -0.62 12.04 -1.22
N ILE A 35 -1.09 11.71 -0.02
CA ILE A 35 -2.30 10.92 0.20
C ILE A 35 -3.38 11.81 0.82
N PRO A 36 -4.62 11.78 0.30
CA PRO A 36 -5.72 12.55 0.88
C PRO A 36 -6.03 12.11 2.31
N ALA A 37 -6.32 13.07 3.18
CA ALA A 37 -6.63 12.83 4.59
C ALA A 37 -7.87 11.95 4.83
N ASN A 38 -8.73 11.73 3.82
CA ASN A 38 -9.87 10.81 3.95
C ASN A 38 -9.47 9.32 3.86
N SER A 39 -8.20 9.03 3.52
CA SER A 39 -7.70 7.67 3.29
C SER A 39 -6.39 7.38 4.07
N PRO A 40 -6.37 7.54 5.41
CA PRO A 40 -5.16 7.35 6.21
C PRO A 40 -4.71 5.88 6.26
N ARG A 41 -5.65 4.94 6.16
CA ARG A 41 -5.35 3.49 6.15
C ARG A 41 -4.47 3.10 4.96
N ASP A 42 -4.62 3.78 3.84
CA ASP A 42 -3.86 3.47 2.63
C ASP A 42 -2.46 4.06 2.66
N ALA A 43 -2.29 5.23 3.31
CA ALA A 43 -0.96 5.73 3.65
C ALA A 43 -0.22 4.72 4.53
N LEU A 44 -0.90 4.08 5.48
CA LEU A 44 -0.32 3.03 6.31
C LEU A 44 0.05 1.78 5.51
N HIS A 45 -0.79 1.30 4.60
CA HIS A 45 -0.44 0.16 3.73
C HIS A 45 0.79 0.44 2.86
N ILE A 46 0.92 1.66 2.33
CA ILE A 46 2.10 2.10 1.57
C ILE A 46 3.34 2.11 2.45
N ALA A 47 3.22 2.66 3.66
CA ALA A 47 4.32 2.73 4.61
C ALA A 47 4.78 1.33 5.05
N ILE A 48 3.86 0.40 5.31
CA ILE A 48 4.18 -1.01 5.59
C ILE A 48 4.90 -1.63 4.39
N ALA A 49 4.40 -1.43 3.16
CA ALA A 49 5.04 -2.00 1.98
C ALA A 49 6.46 -1.45 1.74
N ALA A 50 6.66 -0.16 1.98
CA ALA A 50 7.96 0.50 1.88
C ALA A 50 8.96 0.03 2.95
N THR A 51 8.52 -0.06 4.21
CA THR A 51 9.37 -0.49 5.33
C THR A 51 9.78 -1.96 5.24
N HIS A 52 8.92 -2.81 4.70
CA HIS A 52 9.24 -4.22 4.41
C HIS A 52 9.98 -4.44 3.09
N GLY A 53 10.19 -3.38 2.28
CA GLY A 53 10.85 -3.50 0.98
C GLY A 53 10.08 -4.38 -0.01
N LEU A 54 8.75 -4.42 0.08
CA LEU A 54 7.93 -5.26 -0.79
C LEU A 54 8.10 -4.84 -2.25
N ASP A 55 8.11 -5.80 -3.18
CA ASP A 55 8.24 -5.49 -4.61
C ASP A 55 6.94 -4.96 -5.22
N TYR A 56 5.79 -5.31 -4.65
CA TYR A 56 4.49 -4.97 -5.22
C TYR A 56 3.43 -4.72 -4.15
N LEU A 57 2.74 -3.57 -4.26
CA LEU A 57 1.52 -3.30 -3.52
C LEU A 57 0.30 -3.49 -4.42
N LEU A 58 -0.56 -4.43 -4.03
CA LEU A 58 -1.78 -4.79 -4.73
C LEU A 58 -2.93 -3.94 -4.19
N THR A 59 -3.67 -3.25 -5.05
CA THR A 59 -4.85 -2.48 -4.62
C THR A 59 -6.02 -2.66 -5.57
N TRP A 60 -7.22 -2.83 -4.99
CA TRP A 60 -8.46 -3.00 -5.74
C TRP A 60 -9.14 -1.67 -6.10
N ASN A 61 -8.86 -0.59 -5.37
CA ASN A 61 -9.64 0.66 -5.50
C ASN A 61 -8.84 1.96 -5.30
N PHE A 62 -7.49 1.94 -5.28
CA PHE A 62 -6.71 3.17 -5.15
C PHE A 62 -6.51 3.91 -6.48
N LYS A 63 -7.42 4.83 -6.80
CA LYS A 63 -7.25 5.80 -7.89
C LYS A 63 -5.99 6.69 -7.75
N PRO A 64 -5.57 7.16 -6.55
CA PRO A 64 -4.44 8.07 -6.42
C PRO A 64 -3.06 7.41 -6.63
N ILE A 65 -2.90 6.13 -6.28
CA ILE A 65 -1.59 5.44 -6.32
C ILE A 65 -1.15 5.06 -7.74
N ASN A 66 -2.09 5.03 -8.68
CA ASN A 66 -1.83 4.71 -10.08
C ASN A 66 -1.32 5.92 -10.89
N ASN A 67 -1.25 7.11 -10.28
CA ASN A 67 -0.64 8.27 -10.90
C ASN A 67 0.88 8.22 -10.71
N ALA A 68 1.63 8.25 -11.81
CA ALA A 68 3.09 8.24 -11.79
C ALA A 68 3.69 9.36 -10.94
N ASN A 69 3.04 10.53 -10.88
CA ASN A 69 3.46 11.65 -10.03
C ASN A 69 3.27 11.33 -8.54
N THR A 70 2.14 10.74 -8.16
CA THR A 70 1.92 10.29 -6.77
C THR A 70 2.96 9.25 -6.38
N ARG A 71 3.28 8.30 -7.26
CA ARG A 71 4.31 7.28 -7.00
C ARG A 71 5.69 7.90 -6.76
N LEU A 72 6.04 8.92 -7.54
CA LEU A 72 7.29 9.65 -7.37
C LEU A 72 7.33 10.42 -6.04
N LEU A 73 6.23 11.08 -5.69
CA LEU A 73 6.10 11.81 -4.42
C LEU A 73 6.16 10.88 -3.22
N VAL A 74 5.48 9.73 -3.27
CA VAL A 74 5.57 8.69 -2.24
C VAL A 74 7.01 8.20 -2.13
N SER A 75 7.66 7.91 -3.26
CA SER A 75 9.07 7.47 -3.27
C SER A 75 10.00 8.52 -2.64
N ASN A 76 9.78 9.81 -2.89
CA ASN A 76 10.58 10.88 -2.30
C ASN A 76 10.38 10.98 -0.78
N VAL A 77 9.13 10.91 -0.30
CA VAL A 77 8.83 10.92 1.14
C VAL A 77 9.50 9.72 1.81
N VAL A 78 9.29 8.52 1.27
CA VAL A 78 9.86 7.27 1.80
C VAL A 78 11.40 7.26 1.77
N SER A 79 12.01 7.80 0.71
CA SER A 79 13.47 7.94 0.63
C SER A 79 14.03 8.90 1.68
N GLY A 80 13.26 9.93 2.06
CA GLY A 80 13.59 10.83 3.17
C GLY A 80 13.66 10.14 4.54
N PHE A 81 13.02 8.98 4.68
CA PHE A 81 13.11 8.12 5.87
C PHE A 81 14.15 7.00 5.73
N GLY A 82 14.88 6.94 4.61
CA GLY A 82 15.92 5.92 4.37
C GLY A 82 15.41 4.57 3.83
N TYR A 83 14.16 4.50 3.36
CA TYR A 83 13.57 3.29 2.81
C TYR A 83 13.40 3.38 1.28
N ALA A 84 13.32 2.23 0.61
CA ALA A 84 13.02 2.13 -0.81
C ALA A 84 11.52 1.84 -1.03
N CYS A 85 10.89 2.51 -1.98
CA CYS A 85 9.44 2.38 -2.19
C CYS A 85 9.08 1.33 -3.28
N PRO A 86 8.12 0.42 -3.02
CA PRO A 86 7.64 -0.57 -3.99
C PRO A 86 7.06 0.05 -5.27
N PRO A 87 7.28 -0.55 -6.46
CA PRO A 87 6.45 -0.28 -7.62
C PRO A 87 5.02 -0.88 -7.45
N THR A 88 4.00 -0.03 -7.53
CA THR A 88 2.58 -0.45 -7.50
C THR A 88 2.10 -0.96 -8.86
N ARG A 89 1.43 -2.12 -8.91
CA ARG A 89 0.86 -2.69 -10.15
C ARG A 89 -0.63 -2.97 -9.98
N LYS A 90 -1.46 -2.44 -10.90
CA LYS A 90 -2.91 -2.73 -10.96
C LYS A 90 -3.12 -4.18 -11.38
N ILE A 91 -3.90 -4.95 -10.62
CA ILE A 91 -4.46 -6.21 -11.14
C ILE A 91 -5.50 -5.82 -12.19
N ARG A 92 -5.36 -6.30 -13.42
CA ARG A 92 -6.42 -6.15 -14.42
C ARG A 92 -7.68 -6.82 -13.86
N ASN A 93 -8.78 -6.07 -13.84
CA ASN A 93 -10.07 -6.54 -13.41
C ASN A 93 -10.44 -7.77 -14.26
N GLN A 94 -10.56 -8.93 -13.64
CA GLN A 94 -11.00 -10.16 -14.28
C GLN A 94 -12.51 -10.00 -14.49
N LYS A 95 -12.91 -9.61 -15.70
CA LYS A 95 -14.31 -9.59 -16.13
C LYS A 95 -14.51 -10.55 -17.30
N ASP A 96 -13.85 -11.72 -17.20
CA ASP A 96 -13.97 -12.86 -18.11
C ASP A 96 -13.90 -14.16 -17.29
N TRP A 97 -14.96 -14.43 -16.53
CA TRP A 97 -15.52 -15.73 -16.10
C TRP A 97 -16.86 -15.45 -15.40
#